data_AF-A0A534S5Q4-F1
#
_entry.id   AF-A0A534S5Q4-F1
#
_cell.length_a   1.000
_cell.length_b   1.000
_cell.length_c   1.000
_cell.angle_alpha   90.00
_cell.angle_beta   90.00
_cell.angle_gamma   90.00
#
_symmetry.space_group_name_H-M   'P 1'
#
loop_
_entity.id
_entity.type
_entity.pdbx_description
1 polymer ?
#
loop_
_entity_poly.entity_id
_entity_poly.type
_entity_poly.pdbx_seq_one_letter_code
_entity_poly.pdbx_strand_id
1 'polypeptide(L)'
;MNQVARITWSPEERVTVGYEEPGWQGAAWAPTKLKLAKRKCWVVEATPKDPYYAYGRRVIYIDKFAYWAYWATLYDRAGEYWKTILWLDKMAYTPGRQMT
;
A
#
# COMPACT_ATOMS: atom_id res chain seq x y z
N MET A 1 5.87 -19.70 9.10
CA MET A 1 6.55 -18.52 9.66
C MET A 1 7.59 -18.06 8.64
N ASN A 2 7.15 -17.73 7.40
CA ASN A 2 8.01 -17.43 6.24
C ASN A 2 7.51 -16.14 5.55
N GLN A 3 7.47 -15.03 6.27
CA GLN A 3 7.15 -13.74 5.67
C GLN A 3 8.47 -13.00 5.47
N VAL A 4 8.76 -12.56 4.25
CA VAL A 4 9.95 -11.78 3.91
C VAL A 4 9.50 -10.37 3.56
N ALA A 5 10.26 -9.39 4.02
CA ALA A 5 10.00 -7.98 3.87
C ALA A 5 11.13 -7.36 3.04
N ARG A 6 11.08 -7.46 1.71
CA ARG A 6 12.12 -6.92 0.83
C ARG A 6 11.53 -6.09 -0.31
N ILE A 7 12.27 -5.07 -0.71
CA ILE A 7 12.05 -4.29 -1.94
C ILE A 7 12.45 -5.22 -3.12
N THR A 8 11.50 -5.54 -3.99
CA THR A 8 11.71 -6.39 -5.16
C THR A 8 12.59 -5.65 -6.17
N TRP A 9 13.83 -6.12 -6.36
CA TRP A 9 14.81 -5.57 -7.31
C TRP A 9 14.91 -6.38 -8.61
N SER A 10 14.15 -7.47 -8.75
CA SER A 10 14.17 -8.24 -10.00
C SER A 10 13.27 -7.56 -11.05
N PRO A 11 13.71 -7.45 -12.32
CA PRO A 11 12.89 -6.90 -13.39
C PRO A 11 11.55 -7.62 -13.58
N GLU A 12 11.49 -8.91 -13.25
CA GLU A 12 10.32 -9.78 -13.36
C GLU A 12 9.26 -9.53 -12.27
N GLU A 13 9.70 -9.12 -11.08
CA GLU A 13 8.82 -8.81 -9.95
C GLU A 13 8.42 -7.32 -9.90
N ARG A 14 8.94 -6.50 -10.83
CA ARG A 14 8.63 -5.08 -10.93
C ARG A 14 7.16 -4.89 -11.31
N VAL A 15 6.47 -4.03 -10.56
CA VAL A 15 5.14 -3.56 -10.95
C VAL A 15 5.25 -2.70 -12.21
N THR A 16 4.53 -3.08 -13.26
CA THR A 16 4.34 -2.26 -14.47
C THR A 16 3.11 -1.39 -14.34
N VAL A 17 3.10 -0.27 -15.08
CA VAL A 17 1.98 0.67 -15.14
C VAL A 17 1.37 0.73 -16.53
N GLY A 18 0.16 1.30 -16.64
CA GLY A 18 -0.67 1.26 -17.84
C GLY A 18 0.01 1.65 -19.14
N TYR A 19 0.84 2.69 -19.15
CA TYR A 19 1.54 3.13 -20.36
C TYR A 19 2.59 2.13 -20.87
N GLU A 20 3.02 1.17 -20.03
CA GLU A 20 4.00 0.14 -20.38
C GLU A 20 3.34 -1.11 -20.99
N GLU A 21 2.03 -1.25 -20.89
CA GLU A 21 1.30 -2.47 -21.29
C GLU A 21 0.46 -2.21 -22.56
N PRO A 22 0.81 -2.84 -23.70
CA PRO A 22 0.05 -2.70 -24.94
C PRO A 22 -1.42 -3.10 -24.75
N GLY A 23 -2.33 -2.22 -25.17
CA GLY A 23 -3.79 -2.47 -25.10
C GLY A 23 -4.46 -2.09 -23.78
N TRP A 24 -3.73 -1.52 -22.81
CA TRP A 24 -4.32 -1.04 -21.56
C TRP A 24 -5.40 0.03 -21.78
N GLN A 25 -6.60 -0.18 -21.20
CA GLN A 25 -7.74 0.74 -21.32
C GLN A 25 -7.94 1.63 -20.08
N GLY A 26 -7.16 1.42 -19.01
CA GLY A 26 -7.26 2.19 -17.78
C GLY A 26 -6.39 3.45 -17.78
N ALA A 27 -6.26 4.10 -16.62
CA ALA A 27 -5.36 5.23 -16.47
C ALA A 27 -3.91 4.82 -16.74
N ALA A 28 -3.17 5.64 -17.51
CA ALA A 28 -1.79 5.35 -17.90
C ALA A 28 -0.83 5.12 -16.72
N TRP A 29 -1.09 5.77 -15.58
CA TRP A 29 -0.29 5.63 -14.36
C TRP A 29 -0.68 4.42 -13.49
N ALA A 30 -1.81 3.76 -13.78
CA ALA A 30 -2.33 2.72 -12.91
C ALA A 30 -1.45 1.46 -12.97
N PRO A 31 -1.11 0.86 -11.82
CA PRO A 31 -0.45 -0.45 -11.76
C PRO A 31 -1.27 -1.52 -12.47
N THR A 32 -0.66 -2.28 -13.37
CA THR A 32 -1.35 -3.30 -14.19
C THR A 32 -1.19 -4.72 -13.62
N LYS A 33 -0.10 -4.97 -12.89
CA LYS A 33 0.23 -6.28 -12.29
C LYS A 33 0.24 -6.22 -10.77
N LEU A 34 -0.78 -5.60 -10.17
CA LEU A 34 -0.89 -5.50 -8.72
C LEU A 34 -1.24 -6.86 -8.10
N LYS A 35 -0.42 -7.32 -7.16
CA LYS A 35 -0.67 -8.53 -6.36
C LYS A 35 -0.91 -8.16 -4.90
N LEU A 36 -2.10 -8.46 -4.38
CA LEU A 36 -2.43 -8.27 -2.97
C LEU A 36 -2.28 -9.59 -2.21
N ALA A 37 -1.67 -9.53 -1.03
CA ALA A 37 -1.55 -10.66 -0.13
C ALA A 37 -2.21 -10.35 1.21
N LYS A 38 -2.86 -11.35 1.83
CA LYS A 38 -3.38 -11.20 3.19
C LYS A 38 -2.22 -11.09 4.16
N ARG A 39 -2.27 -10.09 5.04
CA ARG A 39 -1.25 -9.81 6.04
C ARG A 39 -1.89 -9.61 7.41
N LYS A 40 -1.17 -9.97 8.46
CA LYS A 40 -1.57 -9.62 9.83
C LYS A 40 -1.11 -8.19 10.08
N CYS A 41 -2.04 -7.29 10.36
CA CYS A 41 -1.75 -5.89 10.59
C CYS A 41 -2.21 -5.44 11.99
N TRP A 42 -1.60 -4.38 12.50
CA TRP A 42 -2.25 -3.50 13.46
C TRP A 42 -3.14 -2.51 12.70
N VAL A 43 -4.31 -2.23 13.25
CA VAL A 43 -5.21 -1.18 12.76
C VAL A 43 -5.12 -0.03 13.75
N VAL A 44 -4.60 1.11 13.31
CA VAL A 44 -4.37 2.28 14.14
C VAL A 44 -5.28 3.39 13.67
N GLU A 45 -6.15 3.86 14.56
CA GLU A 45 -6.94 5.07 14.35
C GLU A 45 -6.18 6.26 14.92
N ALA A 46 -6.01 7.31 14.11
CA ALA A 46 -5.25 8.49 14.48
C ALA A 46 -5.99 9.77 14.06
N THR A 47 -6.03 10.74 14.98
CA THR A 47 -6.56 12.09 14.75
C THR A 47 -5.43 13.09 14.96
N PRO A 48 -5.19 14.01 14.01
CA PRO A 48 -4.15 15.02 14.14
C PRO A 48 -4.46 15.97 15.29
N LYS A 49 -3.42 16.32 16.06
CA LYS A 49 -3.53 17.28 17.17
C LYS A 49 -3.59 18.73 16.67
N ASP A 50 -2.96 19.00 15.53
CA ASP A 50 -2.95 20.33 14.92
C ASP A 50 -4.32 20.63 14.29
N PRO A 51 -5.03 21.67 14.76
CA PRO A 51 -6.32 22.04 14.21
C PRO A 51 -6.26 22.54 12.77
N TYR A 52 -5.09 22.97 12.29
CA TYR A 52 -4.90 23.47 10.92
C TYR A 52 -4.45 22.37 9.94
N TYR A 53 -4.27 21.14 10.41
CA TYR A 53 -3.89 20.05 9.54
C TYR A 53 -5.04 19.68 8.60
N ALA A 54 -4.73 19.56 7.30
CA ALA A 54 -5.72 19.40 6.24
C ALA A 54 -6.56 18.11 6.34
N TYR A 55 -6.03 17.07 7.00
CA TYR A 55 -6.72 15.79 7.15
C TYR A 55 -7.44 15.73 8.49
N GLY A 56 -8.57 15.03 8.54
CA GLY A 56 -9.21 14.66 9.80
C GLY A 56 -8.70 13.33 10.31
N ARG A 57 -9.63 12.45 10.69
CA ARG A 57 -9.33 11.09 11.16
C ARG A 57 -8.63 10.27 10.08
N ARG A 58 -7.77 9.34 10.48
CA ARG A 58 -7.18 8.31 9.61
C ARG A 58 -7.25 6.94 10.27
N VAL A 59 -7.45 5.91 9.45
CA VAL A 59 -7.32 4.50 9.84
C VAL A 59 -6.17 3.90 9.04
N ILE A 60 -5.12 3.48 9.73
CA ILE A 60 -3.85 3.04 9.12
C ILE A 60 -3.63 1.57 9.45
N TYR A 61 -3.37 0.77 8.41
CA TYR A 61 -3.04 -0.65 8.54
C TYR A 61 -1.53 -0.81 8.45
N ILE A 62 -0.92 -1.20 9.56
CA ILE A 62 0.52 -1.39 9.70
C ILE A 62 0.81 -2.88 9.76
N ASP A 63 1.61 -3.39 8.83
CA ASP A 63 1.97 -4.82 8.79
C ASP A 63 2.78 -5.21 10.04
N LYS A 64 2.39 -6.32 10.70
CA LYS A 64 3.02 -6.75 11.95
C LYS A 64 4.48 -7.20 11.82
N PHE A 65 4.88 -7.57 10.60
CA PHE A 65 6.21 -8.10 10.35
C PHE A 65 7.15 -7.03 9.80
N ALA A 66 6.68 -6.27 8.81
CA ALA A 66 7.44 -5.21 8.13
C ALA A 66 7.40 -3.87 8.85
N TYR A 67 6.46 -3.67 9.79
CA TYR A 67 6.21 -2.39 10.45
C TYR A 67 5.93 -1.24 9.48
N TRP A 68 5.41 -1.56 8.29
CA TRP A 68 5.12 -0.60 7.24
C TRP A 68 3.62 -0.37 7.08
N ALA A 69 3.23 0.90 6.89
CA ALA A 69 1.85 1.30 6.68
C ALA A 69 1.49 1.21 5.19
N TYR A 70 0.92 0.09 4.77
CA TYR A 70 0.58 -0.14 3.36
C TYR A 70 -0.71 0.52 2.92
N TRP A 71 -1.66 0.60 3.85
CA TRP A 71 -3.01 1.04 3.57
C TRP A 71 -3.41 2.07 4.61
N ALA A 72 -3.84 3.23 4.14
CA ALA A 72 -4.44 4.24 4.99
C ALA A 72 -5.76 4.72 4.36
N THR A 73 -6.82 4.73 5.16
CA THR A 73 -8.07 5.39 4.82
C THR A 73 -8.11 6.73 5.55
N LEU A 74 -8.23 7.82 4.79
CA LEU A 74 -8.20 9.18 5.28
C LEU A 74 -9.60 9.77 5.17
N TYR A 75 -10.00 10.45 6.24
CA TYR A 75 -11.24 11.18 6.35
C TYR A 75 -10.96 12.68 6.35
N ASP A 76 -11.94 13.46 5.95
CA ASP A 76 -11.89 14.91 6.11
C ASP A 76 -12.20 15.32 7.57
N ARG A 77 -12.26 16.63 7.82
CA ARG A 77 -12.53 17.19 9.15
C ARG A 77 -13.99 17.01 9.59
N ALA A 78 -14.92 16.79 8.67
CA ALA A 78 -16.32 16.47 8.98
C ALA A 78 -16.51 14.97 9.30
N GLY A 79 -15.47 14.15 9.07
CA GLY A 79 -15.50 12.70 9.30
C GLY A 79 -15.96 11.92 8.09
N GLU A 80 -16.13 12.56 6.94
CA GLU A 80 -16.49 11.90 5.68
C GLU A 80 -15.26 11.26 5.04
N TYR A 81 -15.50 10.17 4.30
CA TYR A 81 -14.44 9.52 3.55
C TYR A 81 -13.86 10.49 2.53
N TRP A 82 -12.54 10.65 2.53
CA TRP A 82 -11.86 11.47 1.53
C TRP A 82 -11.13 10.58 0.51
N LYS A 83 -10.15 9.80 0.97
CA LYS A 83 -9.35 8.97 0.06
C LYS A 83 -8.70 7.80 0.76
N THR A 84 -8.27 6.85 -0.05
CA THR A 84 -7.41 5.74 0.37
C THR A 84 -6.04 5.91 -0.25
N ILE A 85 -4.99 5.76 0.55
CA ILE A 85 -3.61 5.72 0.09
C ILE A 85 -3.11 4.29 0.20
N LEU A 86 -2.55 3.81 -0.92
CA LEU A 86 -1.90 2.53 -1.06
C LEU A 86 -0.43 2.74 -1.42
N TRP A 87 0.47 2.24 -0.59
CA TRP A 87 1.90 2.26 -0.87
C TRP A 87 2.28 0.94 -1.55
N LEU A 88 2.42 1.00 -2.87
CA LEU A 88 2.54 -0.18 -3.76
C LEU A 88 3.99 -0.51 -4.15
N ASP A 89 4.93 0.36 -3.77
CA ASP A 89 6.34 0.32 -4.17
C ASP A 89 7.23 -0.52 -3.23
N LYS A 90 6.70 -0.89 -2.06
CA LYS A 90 7.43 -1.68 -1.06
C LYS A 90 6.67 -2.98 -0.79
N MET A 91 7.31 -4.12 -1.05
CA MET A 91 6.83 -5.48 -0.74
C MET A 91 5.69 -6.02 -1.61
N ALA A 92 6.04 -6.46 -2.83
CA ALA A 92 5.32 -7.56 -3.44
C ALA A 92 5.67 -8.87 -2.70
N TYR A 93 4.65 -9.59 -2.23
CA TYR A 93 4.82 -10.94 -1.70
C TYR A 93 5.13 -11.90 -2.86
N THR A 94 6.33 -12.47 -2.89
CA THR A 94 6.66 -13.62 -3.76
C THR A 94 6.52 -14.91 -2.94
N PRO A 95 5.49 -15.74 -3.16
CA PRO A 95 5.39 -17.05 -2.51
C PRO A 95 6.60 -17.92 -2.89
N GLY A 96 7.25 -18.55 -1.90
CA GLY A 96 8.31 -19.55 -2.13
C GLY A 96 9.77 -19.05 -2.13
N ARG A 97 10.02 -17.74 -2.04
CA ARG A 97 11.40 -17.21 -1.99
C ARG A 97 11.97 -17.27 -0.57
N GLN A 98 13.03 -18.06 -0.36
CA GLN A 98 13.72 -18.16 0.94
C GLN A 98 14.47 -16.86 1.28
N MET A 99 14.63 -16.62 2.59
CA MET A 99 15.47 -15.55 3.13
C MET A 99 16.94 -15.83 2.76
N THR A 100 17.53 -14.97 1.93
CA THR A 100 18.99 -14.87 1.79
C THR A 100 19.47 -13.68 2.60
#